data_AF-A0A415PEZ1-F1
#
_entry.id   AF-A0A415PEZ1-F1
#
_cell.length_a   1.000
_cell.length_b   1.000
_cell.length_c   1.000
_cell.angle_alpha   90.00
_cell.angle_beta   90.00
_cell.angle_gamma   90.00
#
_symmetry.space_group_name_H-M   'P 1'
#
loop_
_entity.id
_entity.type
_entity.pdbx_description
1 polymer ?
#
loop_
_entity_poly.entity_id
_entity_poly.type
_entity_poly.pdbx_seq_one_letter_code
_entity_poly.pdbx_strand_id
1 'polypeptide(L)' 'MDQRKIGIFIATCRKEKGLTQEQLGELLGVTNKSISKWENGVSLR' A
#
# COMPACT_ATOMS: atom_id res chain seq x y z
N MET A 1 -11.09 13.33 0.40
CA MET A 1 -10.40 12.24 -0.31
C MET A 1 -10.60 10.97 0.50
N ASP A 2 -11.18 9.90 -0.09
CA ASP A 2 -11.50 8.67 0.65
C ASP A 2 -10.27 7.76 0.72
N GLN A 3 -9.62 7.74 1.89
CA GLN A 3 -8.39 6.97 2.11
C GLN A 3 -8.58 5.46 1.89
N ARG A 4 -9.80 4.95 2.09
CA ARG A 4 -10.11 3.53 1.83
C ARG A 4 -10.10 3.23 0.34
N LYS A 5 -10.65 4.12 -0.49
CA LYS A 5 -10.62 3.95 -1.96
C LYS A 5 -9.19 3.97 -2.50
N ILE A 6 -8.33 4.83 -1.95
CA ILE A 6 -6.91 4.88 -2.31
C ILE A 6 -6.18 3.61 -1.86
N GLY A 7 -6.43 3.14 -0.63
CA GLY A 7 -5.82 1.91 -0.13
C GLY A 7 -6.18 0.68 -0.96
N ILE A 8 -7.46 0.56 -1.34
CA ILE A 8 -7.92 -0.50 -2.25
C ILE A 8 -7.22 -0.39 -3.61
N PHE A 9 -7.11 0.82 -4.17
CA PHE A 9 -6.45 1.05 -5.46
C PHE A 9 -4.98 0.62 -5.44
N ILE A 10 -4.23 1.02 -4.41
CA ILE A 10 -2.82 0.62 -4.24
C ILE A 10 -2.70 -0.90 -4.13
N ALA A 11 -3.55 -1.54 -3.32
CA ALA A 11 -3.54 -2.98 -3.15
C ALA A 11 -3.86 -3.74 -4.44
N THR A 12 -4.80 -3.22 -5.24
CA THR A 12 -5.14 -3.79 -6.55
C THR A 12 -3.95 -3.72 -7.50
N CYS A 13 -3.37 -2.53 -7.71
CA CYS A 13 -2.21 -2.38 -8.61
C CYS A 13 -1.02 -3.21 -8.17
N ARG A 14 -0.77 -3.33 -6.85
CA ARG A 14 0.29 -4.19 -6.31
C ARG A 14 0.06 -5.65 -6.67
N LYS A 15 -1.16 -6.16 -6.47
CA LYS A 15 -1.53 -7.55 -6.76
C LYS A 15 -1.50 -7.85 -8.25
N GLU A 16 -1.93 -6.93 -9.10
CA GLU A 16 -1.84 -7.06 -10.57
C GLU A 16 -0.39 -7.23 -11.04
N LYS A 17 0.55 -6.60 -10.34
CA LYS A 17 2.00 -6.71 -10.59
C LYS A 17 2.65 -7.92 -9.90
N GLY A 18 1.89 -8.72 -9.15
CA GLY A 18 2.42 -9.88 -8.42
C GLY A 18 3.37 -9.52 -7.27
N LEU A 19 3.31 -8.29 -6.76
CA LEU A 19 4.26 -7.79 -5.75
C LEU A 19 3.77 -8.05 -4.32
N THR A 20 4.68 -8.34 -3.40
CA THR A 20 4.42 -8.27 -1.96
C THR A 20 4.44 -6.81 -1.48
N GLN A 21 3.89 -6.55 -0.29
CA GLN A 21 3.97 -5.20 0.31
C GLN A 21 5.42 -4.78 0.60
N GLU A 22 6.30 -5.75 0.87
CA GLU A 22 7.73 -5.52 1.06
C GLU A 22 8.40 -5.11 -0.26
N GLN A 23 8.18 -5.87 -1.34
CA GLN A 23 8.71 -5.54 -2.66
C GLN A 23 8.21 -4.17 -3.16
N LEU A 24 6.92 -3.86 -2.95
CA LEU A 24 6.40 -2.52 -3.28
C LEU A 24 7.03 -1.44 -2.40
N GLY A 25 7.27 -1.73 -1.12
CA GLY A 25 7.96 -0.83 -0.22
C GLY A 25 9.38 -0.52 -0.69
N GLU A 26 10.17 -1.55 -0.99
CA GLU A 26 11.53 -1.42 -1.53
C GLU A 26 11.57 -0.58 -2.81
N LEU A 27 10.67 -0.84 -3.76
CA LEU A 27 10.56 -0.08 -5.00
C LEU A 27 10.25 1.41 -4.78
N LEU A 28 9.49 1.73 -3.73
CA LEU A 28 9.08 3.09 -3.39
C LEU A 28 9.98 3.74 -2.33
N GLY A 29 11.01 3.05 -1.84
CA GLY A 29 11.88 3.53 -0.77
C GLY A 29 11.17 3.70 0.59
N VAL A 30 10.11 2.93 0.83
CA VAL A 30 9.34 2.95 2.09
C VAL A 30 9.26 1.56 2.72
N THR A 31 8.91 1.51 4.00
CA THR A 31 8.74 0.22 4.69
C THR A 31 7.45 -0.49 4.25
N ASN A 32 7.44 -1.83 4.32
CA ASN A 32 6.21 -2.63 4.15
C ASN A 32 5.07 -2.14 5.06
N LYS A 33 5.39 -1.65 6.25
CA LYS A 33 4.46 -1.09 7.24
C LYS A 33 3.78 0.17 6.74
N SER A 34 4.47 0.96 5.91
CA SER A 34 3.91 2.14 5.25
C SER A 34 2.91 1.74 4.18
N ILE A 35 3.27 0.76 3.33
CA ILE A 35 2.35 0.18 2.34
C ILE A 35 1.10 -0.39 3.02
N SER A 36 1.27 -1.17 4.09
CA SER A 36 0.16 -1.74 4.85
C SER A 36 -0.79 -0.67 5.41
N LYS A 37 -0.26 0.45 5.92
CA LYS A 37 -1.09 1.57 6.39
C LYS A 37 -1.88 2.23 5.25
N TRP A 38 -1.23 2.43 4.10
CA TRP A 38 -1.89 2.98 2.91
C TRP A 38 -3.00 2.06 2.42
N GLU A 39 -2.72 0.75 2.28
CA GLU A 39 -3.69 -0.23 1.80
C GLU A 39 -4.88 -0.42 2.75
N ASN A 40 -4.65 -0.36 4.06
CA ASN A 40 -5.72 -0.54 5.06
C ASN A 40 -6.46 0.77 5.43
N GLY A 41 -6.03 1.92 4.89
CA GLY A 41 -6.62 3.22 5.23
C GLY A 41 -6.45 3.61 6.71
N VAL A 42 -5.46 3.03 7.39
CA VAL A 42 -5.14 3.36 8.78
C VAL A 42 -4.16 4.53 8.74
N SER A 43 -4.70 5.76 8.82
CA SER A 43 -3.87 6.94 9.08
C SER A 43 -3.03 6.67 10.33
N LEU A 44 -1.72 6.94 10.27
CA LEU A 44 -0.85 6.92 11.44
C LEU A 44 -1.56 7.66 12.58
N ARG A 45 -1.94 6.93 13.62
CA ARG A 45 -2.30 7.52 14.91
C ARG A 45 -1.02 7.97 15.59
#